data_AF-A0A1A6GM25-F1
#
_entry.id   AF-A0A1A6GM25-F1
#
_cell.length_a   1.000
_cell.length_b   1.000
_cell.length_c   1.000
_cell.angle_alpha   90.00
_cell.angle_beta   90.00
_cell.angle_gamma   90.00
#
_symmetry.space_group_name_H-M   'P 1'
#
loop_
_entity.id
_entity.type
_entity.pdbx_description
1 polymer ?
#
loop_
_entity_poly.entity_id
_entity_poly.type
_entity_poly.pdbx_seq_one_letter_code
_entity_poly.pdbx_strand_id
1 'polypeptide(L)' 'CSQFSRGVYAIFGFYDKKSVNTITSFCGTLHVSFITPSFPTDGTHPFVIQMRPDLKGALLSLIEYYQWDKFAYLYDSDR' A
#
# COMPACT_ATOMS: atom_id res chain seq x y z
N CYS A 1 9.24 17.24 -0.08
CA CYS A 1 8.61 18.54 0.27
C CYS A 1 8.47 19.51 -0.90
N SER A 2 9.28 19.42 -1.97
CA SER A 2 9.19 20.33 -3.13
C SER A 2 7.80 20.40 -3.77
N GLN A 3 7.10 19.26 -3.89
CA GLN A 3 5.75 19.22 -4.47
C GLN A 3 4.71 19.95 -3.62
N PHE A 4 4.84 19.91 -2.30
CA PHE A 4 3.95 20.65 -1.40
C PHE A 4 4.14 22.16 -1.55
N SER A 5 5.39 22.63 -1.58
CA SER A 5 5.71 24.05 -1.80
C SER A 5 5.26 24.57 -3.17
N ARG A 6 5.07 23.68 -4.15
CA ARG A 6 4.54 24.02 -5.48
C ARG A 6 3.01 24.21 -5.49
N GLY A 7 2.30 23.84 -4.41
CA GLY A 7 0.86 24.01 -4.29
C GLY A 7 0.04 22.96 -5.06
N VAL A 8 0.45 21.70 -5.02
CA VAL A 8 -0.32 20.61 -5.65
C VAL A 8 -1.57 20.25 -4.86
N TYR A 9 -2.66 19.91 -5.56
CA TYR A 9 -3.93 19.48 -4.95
C TYR A 9 -3.92 18.02 -4.49
N ALA A 10 -3.15 17.18 -5.18
CA ALA A 10 -2.96 15.76 -4.85
C ALA A 10 -1.62 15.29 -5.40
N ILE A 11 -1.11 14.17 -4.88
CA ILE A 11 0.15 13.57 -5.29
C ILE A 11 -0.11 12.15 -5.78
N PHE A 12 0.31 11.85 -7.01
CA PHE A 12 0.37 10.49 -7.52
C PHE A 12 1.79 9.95 -7.39
N GLY A 13 1.96 8.75 -6.85
CA GLY A 13 3.30 8.18 -6.71
C GLY A 13 3.35 6.74 -6.22
N PHE A 14 4.58 6.24 -6.12
CA PHE A 14 4.91 4.92 -5.60
C PHE A 14 5.61 5.05 -4.25
N TYR A 15 5.45 4.05 -3.41
CA TYR A 15 6.27 3.83 -2.23
C TYR A 15 6.69 2.37 -2.13
N ASP A 16 7.80 2.17 -1.43
CA ASP A 16 8.28 0.87 -0.95
C ASP A 16 8.07 0.76 0.57
N LYS A 17 8.21 -0.45 1.14
CA LYS A 17 8.10 -0.73 2.59
C LYS A 17 8.91 0.22 3.49
N LYS A 18 10.07 0.67 3.03
CA LYS A 18 10.93 1.59 3.77
C LYS A 18 10.40 3.03 3.78
N SER A 19 9.66 3.42 2.75
CA SER A 19 9.20 4.81 2.52
C SER A 19 7.73 5.04 2.86
N VAL A 20 6.93 3.97 2.99
CA VAL A 20 5.48 4.04 3.18
C VAL A 20 5.10 4.86 4.40
N ASN A 21 5.76 4.63 5.55
CA ASN A 21 5.47 5.32 6.81
C ASN A 21 5.75 6.82 6.72
N THR A 22 6.80 7.20 6.00
CA THR A 22 7.13 8.62 5.80
C THR A 22 6.06 9.29 4.95
N ILE A 23 5.69 8.70 3.82
CA ILE A 23 4.70 9.28 2.90
C ILE A 23 3.31 9.36 3.56
N THR A 24 2.84 8.29 4.18
CA THR A 24 1.52 8.27 4.85
C THR A 24 1.45 9.29 5.98
N SER A 25 2.52 9.43 6.78
CA SER A 25 2.61 10.44 7.85
C SER A 25 2.56 11.87 7.33
N PHE A 26 3.32 12.19 6.27
CA PHE A 26 3.29 13.52 5.64
C PHE A 26 1.92 13.84 5.07
N CYS A 27 1.32 12.91 4.33
CA CYS A 27 0.01 13.08 3.70
C CYS A 27 -1.11 13.25 4.74
N GLY A 28 -1.07 12.46 5.83
CA GLY A 28 -2.01 12.58 6.94
C GLY A 28 -1.89 13.91 7.68
N THR A 29 -0.66 14.41 7.87
CA THR A 29 -0.43 15.67 8.61
C THR A 29 -0.81 16.90 7.77
N LEU A 30 -0.41 16.92 6.50
CA LEU A 30 -0.61 18.07 5.61
C LEU A 30 -1.95 18.03 4.86
N HIS A 31 -2.80 17.03 5.11
CA HIS A 31 -4.08 16.84 4.43
C HIS A 31 -3.92 16.78 2.89
N VAL A 32 -2.83 16.19 2.41
CA VAL A 32 -2.56 16.04 0.97
C VAL A 32 -2.91 14.63 0.54
N SER A 33 -3.89 14.50 -0.36
CA SER A 33 -4.29 13.21 -0.91
C SER A 33 -3.18 12.59 -1.74
N PHE A 34 -2.79 11.37 -1.38
CA PHE A 34 -1.80 10.56 -2.09
C PHE A 34 -2.47 9.37 -2.78
N ILE A 35 -2.35 9.30 -4.10
CA ILE A 35 -2.88 8.22 -4.93
C ILE A 35 -1.74 7.28 -5.33
N THR A 36 -1.90 5.98 -5.09
CA THR A 36 -0.81 5.03 -5.33
C THR A 36 -1.27 3.65 -5.83
N PRO A 37 -0.55 3.07 -6.81
CA PRO A 37 -0.69 1.67 -7.22
C PRO A 37 0.22 0.71 -6.42
N SER A 38 0.93 1.17 -5.38
CA SER A 38 1.77 0.33 -4.52
C SER A 38 0.95 -0.68 -3.70
N PHE A 39 1.62 -1.58 -2.96
CA PHE A 39 0.95 -2.56 -2.09
C PHE A 39 0.05 -1.87 -1.07
N PRO A 40 -1.15 -2.40 -0.77
CA PRO A 40 -2.02 -1.82 0.24
C PRO A 40 -1.37 -1.90 1.62
N THR A 41 -1.54 -0.86 2.44
CA THR A 41 -1.08 -0.86 3.84
C THR A 41 -2.07 -1.59 4.72
N ASP A 42 -1.58 -2.25 5.77
CA ASP A 42 -2.43 -2.98 6.72
C ASP A 42 -3.35 -2.07 7.58
N GLY A 43 -3.10 -0.76 7.60
CA GLY A 43 -3.89 0.22 8.37
C GLY A 43 -4.75 1.15 7.51
N THR A 44 -5.79 1.72 8.13
CA THR A 44 -6.61 2.80 7.57
C THR A 44 -5.86 4.13 7.67
N HIS A 45 -5.06 4.47 6.66
CA HIS A 45 -4.39 5.76 6.60
C HIS A 45 -5.29 6.82 5.95
N PRO A 46 -5.60 7.94 6.63
CA PRO A 46 -6.31 9.04 6.01
C PRO A 46 -5.46 9.67 4.90
N PHE A 47 -6.11 10.26 3.89
CA PHE A 47 -5.46 10.92 2.75
C PHE A 47 -4.61 10.00 1.86
N VAL A 48 -4.82 8.69 1.89
CA VAL A 48 -4.15 7.73 1.00
C VAL A 48 -5.18 6.93 0.23
N ILE A 49 -5.19 7.07 -1.09
CA ILE A 49 -6.04 6.32 -2.02
C ILE A 49 -5.20 5.20 -2.61
N GLN A 50 -5.52 3.97 -2.22
CA GLN A 50 -4.85 2.76 -2.68
C GLN A 50 -5.61 2.17 -3.86
N MET A 51 -4.96 2.13 -5.02
CA MET A 51 -5.59 1.61 -6.24
C MET A 51 -5.44 0.10 -6.37
N ARG A 52 -4.46 -0.50 -5.67
CA ARG A 52 -4.21 -1.95 -5.70
C ARG A 52 -5.12 -2.66 -4.70
N PRO A 53 -5.98 -3.60 -5.14
CA PRO A 53 -6.78 -4.42 -4.24
C PRO A 53 -5.91 -5.31 -3.34
N ASP A 54 -6.45 -5.72 -2.20
CA ASP A 54 -5.80 -6.72 -1.34
C ASP A 54 -5.88 -8.11 -1.96
N LEU A 55 -4.73 -8.80 -2.01
CA LEU A 55 -4.59 -10.14 -2.59
C LEU A 55 -4.76 -11.23 -1.53
N LYS A 56 -4.61 -10.92 -0.23
CA LYS A 56 -4.58 -11.93 0.84
C LYS A 56 -5.85 -12.77 0.86
N GLY A 57 -7.02 -12.14 0.72
CA GLY A 57 -8.30 -12.84 0.68
C GLY A 57 -8.40 -13.83 -0.47
N ALA A 58 -8.06 -13.40 -1.69
CA ALA A 58 -8.11 -14.26 -2.88
C ALA A 58 -7.12 -15.44 -2.79
N LEU A 59 -5.91 -15.20 -2.25
CA LEU A 59 -4.91 -16.24 -2.07
C LEU A 59 -5.38 -17.33 -1.08
N LEU A 60 -5.95 -16.92 0.06
CA LEU A 60 -6.48 -17.84 1.06
C LEU A 60 -7.63 -18.69 0.50
N SER A 61 -8.57 -18.07 -0.22
CA SER A 61 -9.66 -18.81 -0.87
C SER A 61 -9.15 -19.85 -1.88
N LEU A 62 -8.04 -19.57 -2.56
CA LEU A 62 -7.42 -20.49 -3.52
C LEU A 62 -6.76 -21.70 -2.84
N ILE A 63 -6.10 -21.46 -1.71
CA ILE A 63 -5.49 -22.52 -0.88
C ILE A 63 -6.58 -23.44 -0.33
N GLU A 64 -7.69 -22.87 0.18
CA GLU A 64 -8.84 -23.63 0.66
C GLU A 64 -9.53 -24.40 -0.47
N TYR A 65 -9.71 -23.78 -1.64
CA TYR A 65 -10.31 -24.41 -2.82
C TYR A 65 -9.57 -25.67 -3.27
N TYR A 66 -8.23 -25.64 -3.24
CA TYR A 66 -7.41 -26.80 -3.59
C TYR A 66 -7.13 -27.75 -2.41
N GLN A 67 -7.66 -27.45 -1.21
CA GLN A 67 -7.47 -28.24 0.00
C GLN A 67 -6.00 -28.50 0.32
N TRP A 68 -5.12 -27.52 0.10
CA TRP A 68 -3.70 -27.66 0.43
C TRP A 68 -3.50 -27.64 1.94
N ASP A 69 -3.13 -28.79 2.51
CA ASP A 69 -2.79 -28.98 3.93
C ASP A 69 -1.28 -28.88 4.19
N LYS A 70 -0.45 -29.11 3.17
CA LYS A 70 1.01 -29.03 3.22
C LYS A 70 1.59 -28.41 1.95
N PHE A 71 2.19 -27.23 2.09
CA PHE A 71 2.83 -26.51 0.99
C PHE A 71 4.03 -25.70 1.50
N ALA A 72 4.88 -25.24 0.58
CA ALA A 72 5.96 -24.31 0.88
C ALA A 72 5.54 -22.88 0.52
N TYR A 73 5.85 -21.91 1.37
CA TYR A 73 5.59 -20.48 1.11
C TYR A 73 6.92 -19.74 0.98
N LEU A 74 7.23 -19.29 -0.24
CA LEU A 74 8.40 -18.46 -0.52
C LEU A 74 7.93 -17.01 -0.66
N TYR A 75 8.51 -16.11 0.14
CA TYR A 75 8.16 -14.68 0.12
C TYR A 75 9.41 -13.81 0.04
N ASP A 76 9.22 -12.60 -0.46
CA ASP A 76 10.25 -11.57 -0.55
C ASP A 76 10.00 -10.50 0.52
N SER A 77 11.03 -10.16 1.29
CA SER A 77 10.97 -9.13 2.32
C SER A 77 11.07 -7.71 1.74
N ASP A 78 11.68 -7.54 0.56
CA ASP A 78 12.06 -6.24 0.03
C ASP A 78 10.94 -5.50 -0.72
N ARG A 79 9.95 -6.24 -1.24
CA ARG A 79 8.78 -5.67 -1.93
C ARG A 79 7.58 -5.44 -1.03
#